data_AF-A0A924FV30-F1
#
_entry.id   AF-A0A924FV30-F1
#
_cell.length_a   1.000
_cell.length_b   1.000
_cell.length_c   1.000
_cell.angle_alpha   90.00
_cell.angle_beta   90.00
_cell.angle_gamma   90.00
#
_symmetry.space_group_name_H-M   'P 1'
#
loop_
_entity.id
_entity.type
_entity.pdbx_description
1 polymer ?
#
loop_
_entity_poly.entity_id
_entity_poly.type
_entity_poly.pdbx_seq_one_letter_code
_entity_poly.pdbx_strand_id
1 'polypeptide(L)'
;KDMQRRVQHAVHKWMAATLDGMVEQTGAVFEAKFMLPWTFTEEAPADKHMAQLQHNMWVTNARSSVLSFITGGGKWVEMTILADPLYQHLLLTAEKKFWQCVQSGEAPRLFGVETPRPRLEAVRVVDMSASNSWAEFASVYRRTRPAFQEHEGAKGDLKKLVPEDAKEAIGHGVRAKRSKTGAVSFELMDMEAADAQL
;
A
#
# COMPACT_ATOMS: atom_id res chain seq x y z
N LYS A 1 -3.94 -15.40 23.57
CA LYS A 1 -4.65 -14.25 24.22
C LYS A 1 -5.00 -13.24 23.10
N ASP A 2 -5.52 -13.78 22.00
CA ASP A 2 -5.27 -13.28 20.63
C ASP A 2 -6.49 -12.55 20.10
N MET A 3 -6.91 -11.52 20.82
CA MET A 3 -8.11 -10.77 20.45
C MET A 3 -7.82 -9.28 20.57
N GLN A 4 -8.33 -8.55 19.59
CA GLN A 4 -8.26 -7.10 19.55
C GLN A 4 -8.71 -6.52 20.90
N ARG A 5 -7.88 -5.64 21.47
CA ARG A 5 -8.13 -5.09 22.81
C ARG A 5 -7.96 -3.58 22.81
N ARG A 6 -8.93 -2.90 23.41
CA ARG A 6 -8.79 -1.48 23.77
C ARG A 6 -8.03 -1.34 25.08
N VAL A 7 -6.97 -0.55 25.06
CA VAL A 7 -6.13 -0.22 26.21
C VAL A 7 -6.20 1.29 26.43
N GLN A 8 -6.37 1.72 27.68
CA GLN A 8 -6.30 3.13 28.05
C GLN A 8 -4.93 3.44 28.64
N HIS A 9 -4.41 4.63 28.35
CA HIS A 9 -3.15 5.07 28.93
C HIS A 9 -3.30 5.21 30.45
N ALA A 10 -2.29 4.77 31.21
CA ALA A 10 -2.37 4.71 32.68
C ALA A 10 -2.67 6.08 33.32
N VAL A 11 -1.97 7.12 32.85
CA VAL A 11 -2.11 8.52 33.33
C VAL A 11 -3.12 9.34 32.51
N HIS A 12 -2.92 9.45 31.20
CA HIS A 12 -3.79 10.25 30.31
C HIS A 12 -5.11 9.54 29.99
N LYS A 13 -6.16 9.75 30.81
CA LYS A 13 -7.46 9.06 30.67
C LYS A 13 -8.20 9.31 29.35
N TRP A 14 -7.88 10.40 28.65
CA TRP A 14 -8.41 10.72 27.32
C TRP A 14 -7.74 9.94 26.19
N MET A 15 -6.65 9.23 26.47
CA MET A 15 -5.84 8.52 25.49
C MET A 15 -6.08 7.01 25.57
N ALA A 16 -6.30 6.39 24.40
CA ALA A 16 -6.50 4.96 24.29
C ALA A 16 -6.07 4.44 22.92
N ALA A 17 -5.61 3.19 22.89
CA ALA A 17 -5.23 2.47 21.69
C ALA A 17 -6.10 1.22 21.54
N THR A 18 -6.47 0.88 20.30
CA THR A 18 -7.07 -0.41 19.98
C THR A 18 -6.02 -1.23 19.27
N LEU A 19 -5.54 -2.27 19.94
CA LEU A 19 -4.41 -3.08 19.49
C LEU A 19 -4.92 -4.34 18.82
N ASP A 20 -4.29 -4.75 17.72
CA ASP A 20 -4.53 -6.08 17.14
C ASP A 20 -3.93 -7.17 18.04
N GLY A 21 -2.81 -6.87 18.71
CA GLY A 21 -2.25 -7.75 19.73
C GLY A 21 -1.03 -7.17 20.46
N MET A 22 -0.44 -8.00 21.31
CA MET A 22 0.85 -7.77 21.96
C MET A 22 1.67 -9.06 21.86
N VAL A 23 2.95 -8.94 21.52
CA VAL A 23 3.88 -10.08 21.46
C VAL A 23 4.24 -10.48 22.89
N GLU A 24 3.89 -11.70 23.29
CA GLU A 24 3.99 -12.15 24.69
C GLU A 24 5.44 -12.12 25.23
N GLN A 25 6.40 -12.55 24.41
CA GLN A 25 7.80 -12.67 24.81
C GLN A 25 8.49 -11.31 24.98
N THR A 26 8.12 -10.32 24.18
CA THR A 26 8.83 -9.03 24.10
C THR A 26 8.03 -7.87 24.69
N GLY A 27 6.72 -8.03 24.84
CA GLY A 27 5.81 -6.93 25.16
C GLY A 27 5.70 -5.90 24.03
N ALA A 28 6.12 -6.24 22.80
CA ALA A 28 5.96 -5.37 21.64
C ALA A 28 4.49 -5.26 21.24
N VAL A 29 4.08 -4.08 20.77
CA VAL A 29 2.77 -3.92 20.11
C VAL A 29 2.75 -4.74 18.83
N PHE A 30 1.65 -5.44 18.54
CA PHE A 30 1.44 -6.09 17.25
C PHE A 30 0.33 -5.37 16.49
N GLU A 31 0.63 -4.98 15.25
CA GLU A 31 -0.31 -4.32 14.34
C GLU A 31 -0.30 -5.04 12.98
N ALA A 32 -1.48 -5.41 12.49
CA ALA A 32 -1.65 -6.13 11.23
C ALA A 32 -2.33 -5.25 10.17
N LYS A 33 -1.76 -5.18 8.96
CA LYS A 33 -2.31 -4.38 7.85
C LYS A 33 -2.42 -5.16 6.54
N PHE A 34 -3.39 -4.79 5.72
CA PHE A 34 -3.47 -5.21 4.32
C PHE A 34 -3.20 -4.01 3.42
N MET A 35 -2.26 -4.14 2.49
CA MET A 35 -1.80 -3.04 1.63
C MET A 35 -2.10 -3.34 0.16
N LEU A 36 -2.90 -2.48 -0.47
CA LEU A 36 -3.24 -2.60 -1.88
C LEU A 36 -2.02 -2.37 -2.80
N PRO A 37 -2.01 -2.92 -4.03
CA PRO A 37 -0.78 -3.13 -4.82
C PRO A 37 -0.07 -1.89 -5.38
N TRP A 38 -0.62 -0.69 -5.24
CA TRP A 38 -0.17 0.47 -6.00
C TRP A 38 0.99 1.19 -5.31
N THR A 39 2.16 1.26 -6.00
CA THR A 39 3.41 1.94 -5.58
C THR A 39 3.92 1.49 -4.20
N PHE A 40 4.50 0.30 -4.15
CA PHE A 40 5.07 -0.26 -2.92
C PHE A 40 6.59 -0.07 -2.86
N THR A 41 7.06 0.58 -1.79
CA THR A 41 8.39 0.36 -1.21
C THR A 41 8.18 -0.29 0.15
N GLU A 42 9.13 -1.11 0.63
CA GLU A 42 9.01 -1.79 1.93
C GLU A 42 8.88 -0.81 3.11
N GLU A 43 9.33 0.43 2.93
CA GLU A 43 9.31 1.50 3.95
C GLU A 43 7.97 2.26 3.99
N ALA A 44 7.22 2.33 2.89
CA ALA A 44 5.98 3.10 2.81
C ALA A 44 4.89 2.71 3.84
N PRO A 45 4.72 1.42 4.23
CA PRO A 45 3.81 1.05 5.32
C PRO A 45 4.24 1.63 6.67
N ALA A 46 5.54 1.66 6.96
CA ALA A 46 6.04 2.21 8.22
C ALA A 46 5.77 3.71 8.30
N ASP A 47 6.06 4.45 7.23
CA ASP A 47 5.79 5.90 7.18
C ASP A 47 4.30 6.21 7.34
N LYS A 48 3.44 5.48 6.63
CA LYS A 48 1.99 5.65 6.68
C LYS A 48 1.41 5.40 8.07
N HIS A 49 1.97 4.43 8.80
CA HIS A 49 1.45 3.98 10.08
C HIS A 49 2.25 4.47 11.28
N MET A 50 3.35 5.22 11.07
CA MET A 50 4.27 5.64 12.13
C MET A 50 3.55 6.31 13.31
N ALA A 51 2.65 7.26 13.04
CA ALA A 51 1.88 7.92 14.09
C ALA A 51 1.05 6.94 14.92
N GLN A 52 0.37 5.98 14.28
CA GLN A 52 -0.43 4.96 14.96
C GLN A 52 0.46 4.04 15.81
N LEU A 53 1.59 3.58 15.26
CA LEU A 53 2.52 2.68 15.96
C LEU A 53 3.15 3.38 17.18
N GLN A 54 3.63 4.62 17.00
CA GLN A 54 4.20 5.42 18.08
C GLN A 54 3.18 5.75 19.17
N HIS A 55 1.94 6.08 18.79
CA HIS A 55 0.82 6.26 19.71
C HIS A 55 0.54 4.99 20.52
N ASN A 56 0.35 3.85 19.84
CA ASN A 56 0.06 2.58 20.49
C ASN A 56 1.16 2.22 21.51
N MET A 57 2.43 2.35 21.12
CA MET A 57 3.57 2.14 22.02
C MET A 57 3.55 3.07 23.23
N TRP A 58 3.17 4.34 23.05
CA TRP A 58 3.04 5.30 24.14
C TRP A 58 1.90 4.92 25.11
N VAL A 59 0.73 4.54 24.58
CA VAL A 59 -0.42 4.09 25.40
C VAL A 59 -0.07 2.88 26.26
N THR A 60 0.68 1.93 25.70
CA THR A 60 1.00 0.66 26.36
C THR A 60 2.33 0.68 27.12
N ASN A 61 3.10 1.78 27.06
CA ASN A 61 4.49 1.85 27.54
C ASN A 61 5.38 0.75 26.92
N ALA A 62 5.16 0.42 25.65
CA ALA A 62 5.98 -0.53 24.90
C ALA A 62 7.17 0.17 24.26
N ARG A 63 8.29 -0.56 24.12
CA ARG A 63 9.54 -0.03 23.52
C ARG A 63 9.64 -0.28 22.01
N SER A 64 8.81 -1.16 21.48
CA SER A 64 8.78 -1.51 20.07
C SER A 64 7.39 -1.96 19.64
N SER A 65 7.19 -1.94 18.33
CA SER A 65 6.02 -2.47 17.65
C SER A 65 6.46 -3.35 16.50
N VAL A 66 5.77 -4.46 16.30
CA VAL A 66 5.85 -5.29 15.11
C VAL A 66 4.70 -4.90 14.19
N LEU A 67 5.03 -4.37 13.02
CA LEU A 67 4.09 -4.14 11.93
C LEU A 67 4.14 -5.35 11.00
N SER A 68 3.05 -6.11 10.98
CA SER A 68 2.86 -7.22 10.05
C SER A 68 1.93 -6.80 8.93
N PHE A 69 2.30 -7.04 7.68
CA PHE A 69 1.40 -6.72 6.57
C PHE A 69 1.45 -7.70 5.42
N ILE A 70 0.32 -7.82 4.74
CA ILE A 70 0.16 -8.61 3.53
C ILE A 70 -0.09 -7.66 2.37
N THR A 71 0.69 -7.76 1.31
CA THR A 71 0.49 -6.98 0.09
C THR A 71 -0.66 -7.56 -0.74
N GLY A 72 -1.20 -6.77 -1.67
CA GLY A 72 -2.22 -7.24 -2.60
C GLY A 72 -1.79 -8.43 -3.48
N GLY A 73 -0.48 -8.67 -3.62
CA GLY A 73 0.07 -9.86 -4.28
C GLY A 73 0.27 -11.07 -3.36
N GLY A 74 -0.20 -11.01 -2.11
CA GLY A 74 -0.08 -12.08 -1.11
C GLY A 74 1.30 -12.20 -0.45
N LYS A 75 2.23 -11.26 -0.68
CA LYS A 75 3.53 -11.24 0.02
C LYS A 75 3.30 -10.80 1.46
N TRP A 76 3.67 -11.65 2.41
CA TRP A 76 3.76 -11.30 3.82
C TRP A 76 5.11 -10.64 4.13
N VAL A 77 5.07 -9.57 4.91
CA VAL A 77 6.26 -8.83 5.38
C VAL A 77 6.04 -8.45 6.84
N GLU A 78 7.13 -8.46 7.60
CA GLU A 78 7.17 -8.01 8.99
C GLU A 78 8.25 -6.96 9.17
N MET A 79 7.96 -5.93 9.96
CA MET A 79 8.90 -4.88 10.31
C MET A 79 8.85 -4.58 11.81
N THR A 80 10.01 -4.44 12.44
CA THR A 80 10.10 -3.94 13.81
C THR A 80 10.37 -2.45 13.81
N ILE A 81 9.52 -1.68 14.48
CA ILE A 81 9.65 -0.25 14.70
C ILE A 81 9.96 -0.01 16.18
N LEU A 82 10.97 0.81 16.46
CA LEU A 82 11.32 1.20 17.83
C LEU A 82 10.54 2.45 18.23
N ALA A 83 10.26 2.57 19.52
CA ALA A 83 9.74 3.81 20.09
C ALA A 83 10.72 4.96 19.81
N ASP A 84 10.21 6.05 19.24
CA ASP A 84 10.96 7.27 18.99
C ASP A 84 10.48 8.34 19.99
N PRO A 85 11.28 8.66 21.02
CA PRO A 85 10.88 9.61 22.05
C PRO A 85 10.61 11.02 21.50
N LEU A 86 11.33 11.46 20.45
CA LEU A 86 11.15 12.77 19.85
C LEU A 86 9.82 12.81 19.09
N TYR A 87 9.56 11.77 18.30
CA TYR A 87 8.28 11.64 17.58
C TYR A 87 7.11 11.56 18.56
N GLN A 88 7.20 10.72 19.59
CA GLN A 88 6.16 10.56 20.61
C GLN A 88 5.89 11.87 21.36
N HIS A 89 6.92 12.65 21.66
CA HIS A 89 6.76 13.95 22.29
C HIS A 89 5.98 14.94 21.42
N LEU A 90 6.32 15.03 20.13
CA LEU A 90 5.62 15.88 19.16
C LEU A 90 4.17 15.42 18.98
N LEU A 91 3.96 14.12 18.84
CA LEU A 91 2.65 13.50 18.71
C LEU A 91 1.76 13.78 19.93
N LEU A 92 2.27 13.53 21.14
CA LEU A 92 1.57 13.81 22.40
C LEU A 92 1.21 15.29 22.55
N THR A 93 2.09 16.19 22.10
CA THR A 93 1.83 17.64 22.11
C THR A 93 0.69 18.00 21.17
N ALA A 94 0.67 17.44 19.96
CA ALA A 94 -0.42 17.63 19.00
C ALA A 94 -1.74 17.06 19.53
N GLU A 95 -1.71 15.85 20.08
CA GLU A 95 -2.89 15.17 20.64
C GLU A 95 -3.47 15.92 21.84
N LYS A 96 -2.64 16.46 22.74
CA LYS A 96 -3.10 17.29 23.86
C LYS A 96 -3.80 18.56 23.37
N LYS A 97 -3.23 19.26 22.39
CA LYS A 97 -3.86 20.44 21.79
C LYS A 97 -5.18 20.08 21.12
N PHE A 98 -5.21 18.98 20.38
CA PHE A 98 -6.44 18.48 19.76
C PHE A 98 -7.51 18.15 20.81
N TRP A 99 -7.14 17.46 21.89
CA TRP A 99 -8.08 17.13 22.97
C TRP A 99 -8.63 18.38 23.67
N GLN A 100 -7.81 19.41 23.87
CA GLN A 100 -8.28 20.71 24.37
C GLN A 100 -9.34 21.32 23.46
N CYS A 101 -9.13 21.32 22.14
CA CYS A 101 -10.12 21.77 21.15
C CYS A 101 -11.42 20.96 21.23
N VAL A 102 -11.33 19.64 21.41
CA VAL A 102 -12.52 18.78 21.62
C VAL A 102 -13.28 19.18 22.90
N GLN A 103 -12.57 19.49 23.98
CA GLN A 103 -13.18 19.88 25.25
C GLN A 103 -13.79 21.30 25.22
N SER A 104 -13.15 22.24 24.54
CA SER A 104 -13.61 23.63 24.45
C SER A 104 -14.61 23.88 23.33
N GLY A 105 -14.65 23.01 22.31
CA GLY A 105 -15.40 23.23 21.08
C GLY A 105 -14.71 24.19 20.09
N GLU A 106 -13.51 24.67 20.40
CA GLU A 106 -12.73 25.52 19.50
C GLU A 106 -12.19 24.72 18.31
N ALA A 107 -12.26 25.28 17.10
CA ALA A 107 -11.72 24.63 15.92
C ALA A 107 -10.18 24.50 16.02
N PRO A 108 -9.60 23.30 15.82
CA PRO A 108 -8.16 23.12 15.88
C PRO A 108 -7.46 23.86 14.73
N ARG A 109 -6.36 24.57 15.04
CA ARG A 109 -5.53 25.20 14.02
C ARG A 109 -4.47 24.21 13.52
N LEU A 110 -4.50 23.91 12.22
CA LEU A 110 -3.46 23.10 11.57
C LEU A 110 -2.12 23.85 11.61
N PHE A 111 -1.04 23.14 11.93
CA PHE A 111 0.31 23.70 11.93
C PHE A 111 1.11 23.07 10.80
N GLY A 112 1.50 23.86 9.80
CA GLY A 112 2.42 23.43 8.74
C GLY A 112 1.91 22.37 7.76
N VAL A 113 0.60 22.07 7.74
CA VAL A 113 0.02 21.06 6.83
C VAL A 113 -1.25 21.62 6.19
N GLU A 114 -1.37 21.53 4.86
CA GLU A 114 -2.63 21.80 4.17
C GLU A 114 -3.67 20.75 4.57
N THR A 115 -4.91 21.17 4.82
CA THR A 115 -6.02 20.25 5.11
C THR A 115 -6.05 19.15 4.05
N PRO A 116 -6.03 17.85 4.41
CA PRO A 116 -6.24 16.78 3.46
C PRO A 116 -7.52 17.08 2.69
N ARG A 117 -7.41 17.27 1.37
CA ARG A 117 -8.57 17.68 0.57
C ARG A 117 -9.66 16.64 0.81
N PRO A 118 -10.87 17.05 1.24
CA PRO A 118 -11.97 16.12 1.36
C PRO A 118 -12.09 15.36 0.05
N ARG A 119 -12.29 14.04 0.12
CA ARG A 119 -12.66 13.28 -1.08
C ARG A 119 -13.98 13.86 -1.56
N LEU A 120 -13.94 14.71 -2.58
CA LEU A 120 -15.12 15.26 -3.21
C LEU A 120 -15.90 14.11 -3.82
N GLU A 121 -17.20 14.05 -3.56
CA GLU A 121 -18.09 13.17 -4.29
C GLU A 121 -17.98 13.51 -5.79
N ALA A 122 -17.76 12.50 -6.63
CA ALA A 122 -17.55 12.68 -8.06
C ALA A 122 -18.89 12.94 -8.80
N VAL A 123 -19.57 14.04 -8.45
CA VAL A 123 -20.92 14.37 -8.95
C VAL A 123 -20.93 15.15 -10.26
N ARG A 124 -19.83 15.82 -10.63
CA ARG A 124 -19.77 16.70 -11.80
C ARG A 124 -19.24 15.97 -13.03
N VAL A 125 -20.00 16.03 -14.12
CA VAL A 125 -19.52 15.70 -15.47
C VAL A 125 -18.86 16.95 -16.08
N VAL A 126 -17.69 16.80 -16.67
CA VAL A 126 -16.92 17.89 -17.28
C VAL A 126 -16.63 17.55 -18.73
N ASP A 127 -16.98 18.45 -19.64
CA ASP A 127 -16.53 18.40 -21.03
C ASP A 127 -15.10 18.95 -21.12
N MET A 128 -14.17 18.10 -21.55
CA MET A 128 -12.75 18.41 -21.69
C MET A 128 -12.36 18.81 -23.11
N SER A 129 -13.32 19.04 -24.01
CA SER A 129 -13.07 19.36 -25.43
C SER A 129 -12.20 20.61 -25.63
N ALA A 130 -12.20 21.54 -24.67
CA ALA A 130 -11.37 22.74 -24.71
C ALA A 130 -9.94 22.54 -24.17
N SER A 131 -9.59 21.36 -23.65
CA SER A 131 -8.27 21.08 -23.07
C SER A 131 -7.32 20.45 -24.10
N ASN A 132 -6.29 21.20 -24.49
CA ASN A 132 -5.27 20.72 -25.44
C ASN A 132 -4.57 19.45 -24.94
N SER A 133 -4.17 19.41 -23.66
CA SER A 133 -3.53 18.23 -23.08
C SER A 133 -4.46 17.02 -23.06
N TRP A 134 -5.75 17.23 -22.78
CA TRP A 134 -6.74 16.14 -22.86
C TRP A 134 -6.86 15.60 -24.29
N ALA A 135 -6.93 16.46 -25.29
CA ALA A 135 -7.02 16.07 -26.69
C ALA A 135 -5.80 15.24 -27.15
N GLU A 136 -4.59 15.70 -26.83
CA GLU A 136 -3.33 15.00 -27.11
C GLU A 136 -3.33 13.58 -26.50
N PHE A 137 -3.58 13.48 -25.19
CA PHE A 137 -3.57 12.18 -24.51
C PHE A 137 -4.72 11.27 -24.92
N ALA A 138 -5.92 11.82 -25.17
CA ALA A 138 -7.06 11.06 -25.66
C ALA A 138 -6.78 10.46 -27.04
N SER A 139 -6.09 11.19 -27.92
CA SER A 139 -5.67 10.70 -29.23
C SER A 139 -4.73 9.50 -29.11
N VAL A 140 -3.68 9.61 -28.29
CA VAL A 140 -2.75 8.51 -28.02
C VAL A 140 -3.49 7.31 -27.42
N TYR A 141 -4.31 7.54 -26.40
CA TYR A 141 -5.07 6.49 -25.72
C TYR A 141 -6.01 5.72 -26.66
N ARG A 142 -6.76 6.45 -27.50
CA ARG A 142 -7.65 5.84 -28.50
C ARG A 142 -6.86 5.05 -29.54
N ARG A 143 -5.75 5.59 -30.02
CA ARG A 143 -4.90 4.94 -31.02
C ARG A 143 -4.28 3.64 -30.50
N THR A 144 -3.85 3.59 -29.24
CA THR A 144 -3.20 2.40 -28.66
C THR A 144 -4.17 1.38 -28.09
N ARG A 145 -5.46 1.73 -27.93
CA ARG A 145 -6.48 0.85 -27.34
C ARG A 145 -6.65 -0.50 -28.06
N PRO A 146 -6.76 -0.58 -29.41
CA PRO A 146 -6.93 -1.87 -30.09
C PRO A 146 -5.72 -2.79 -29.89
N ALA A 147 -4.50 -2.27 -30.06
CA ALA A 147 -3.26 -3.03 -29.86
C ALA A 147 -3.13 -3.53 -28.42
N PHE A 148 -3.50 -2.70 -27.43
CA PHE A 148 -3.54 -3.12 -26.03
C PHE A 148 -4.56 -4.26 -25.79
N GLN A 149 -5.75 -4.18 -26.39
CA GLN A 149 -6.76 -5.23 -26.25
C GLN A 149 -6.33 -6.54 -26.89
N GLU A 150 -5.74 -6.49 -28.09
CA GLU A 150 -5.17 -7.65 -28.77
C GLU A 150 -4.04 -8.27 -27.95
N HIS A 151 -3.13 -7.44 -27.43
CA HIS A 151 -2.04 -7.89 -26.55
C HIS A 151 -2.57 -8.58 -25.28
N GLU A 152 -3.55 -8.00 -24.59
CA GLU A 152 -4.12 -8.60 -23.38
C GLU A 152 -4.90 -9.90 -23.68
N GLY A 153 -5.57 -9.96 -24.83
CA GLY A 153 -6.20 -11.20 -25.33
C GLY A 153 -5.17 -12.30 -25.58
N ALA A 154 -4.15 -12.01 -26.38
CA ALA A 154 -3.07 -12.95 -26.70
C ALA A 154 -2.33 -13.41 -25.43
N LYS A 155 -2.06 -12.51 -24.50
CA LYS A 155 -1.47 -12.82 -23.20
C LYS A 155 -2.36 -13.76 -22.37
N GLY A 156 -3.67 -13.58 -22.42
CA GLY A 156 -4.63 -14.48 -21.78
C GLY A 156 -4.59 -15.89 -22.37
N ASP A 157 -4.55 -16.00 -23.69
CA ASP A 157 -4.51 -17.30 -24.36
C ASP A 157 -3.16 -18.00 -24.20
N LEU A 158 -2.03 -17.27 -24.26
CA LEU A 158 -0.71 -17.81 -23.96
C LEU A 158 -0.65 -18.44 -22.56
N LYS A 159 -1.29 -17.82 -21.54
CA LYS A 159 -1.33 -18.39 -20.19
C LYS A 159 -2.02 -19.75 -20.14
N LYS A 160 -3.08 -19.95 -20.93
CA LYS A 160 -3.81 -21.23 -21.00
C LYS A 160 -2.96 -22.34 -21.63
N LEU A 161 -1.98 -21.98 -22.46
CA LEU A 161 -1.07 -22.91 -23.11
C LEU A 161 0.12 -23.34 -22.23
N VAL A 162 0.41 -22.61 -21.14
CA VAL A 162 1.51 -22.97 -20.24
C VAL A 162 1.10 -24.14 -19.35
N PRO A 163 1.77 -25.31 -19.43
CA PRO A 163 1.46 -26.46 -18.57
C PRO A 163 1.55 -26.12 -17.08
N GLU A 164 0.70 -26.71 -16.24
CA GLU A 164 0.60 -26.38 -14.81
C GLU A 164 1.88 -26.70 -14.03
N ASP A 165 2.57 -27.77 -14.42
CA ASP A 165 3.84 -28.25 -13.85
C ASP A 165 5.07 -27.51 -14.41
N ALA A 166 4.91 -26.72 -15.48
CA ALA A 166 6.00 -25.98 -16.07
C ALA A 166 6.38 -24.75 -15.24
N LYS A 167 7.64 -24.70 -14.81
CA LYS A 167 8.28 -23.49 -14.24
C LYS A 167 8.45 -22.39 -15.30
N GLU A 168 8.69 -22.78 -16.54
CA GLU A 168 8.86 -21.89 -17.68
C GLU A 168 8.39 -22.54 -18.99
N ALA A 169 7.98 -21.73 -19.96
CA ALA A 169 7.67 -22.15 -21.32
C ALA A 169 8.25 -21.13 -22.31
N ILE A 170 8.89 -21.58 -23.38
CA ILE A 170 9.61 -20.72 -24.33
C ILE A 170 9.21 -21.12 -25.75
N GLY A 171 8.99 -20.14 -26.62
CA GLY A 171 8.75 -20.37 -28.04
C GLY A 171 8.39 -19.07 -28.77
N HIS A 172 8.66 -19.03 -30.08
CA HIS A 172 8.27 -17.92 -30.96
C HIS A 172 8.64 -16.51 -30.43
N GLY A 173 9.83 -16.36 -29.83
CA GLY A 173 10.30 -15.07 -29.30
C GLY A 173 9.66 -14.65 -27.97
N VAL A 174 8.94 -15.55 -27.28
CA VAL A 174 8.32 -15.27 -25.98
C VAL A 174 8.74 -16.31 -24.94
N ARG A 175 9.04 -15.84 -23.73
CA ARG A 175 9.26 -16.68 -22.54
C ARG A 175 8.19 -16.41 -21.49
N ALA A 176 7.47 -17.45 -21.09
CA ALA A 176 6.60 -17.44 -19.92
C ALA A 176 7.35 -17.97 -18.69
N LYS A 177 7.22 -17.29 -17.54
CA LYS A 177 7.75 -17.75 -16.24
C LYS A 177 6.62 -17.88 -15.23
N ARG A 178 6.59 -19.00 -14.50
CA ARG A 178 5.65 -19.24 -13.40
C ARG A 178 6.32 -18.93 -12.06
N SER A 179 5.67 -18.10 -11.25
CA SER A 179 6.13 -17.81 -9.89
C SER A 179 5.85 -18.98 -8.94
N LYS A 180 6.45 -18.93 -7.73
CA LYS A 180 6.12 -19.88 -6.65
C LYS A 180 4.64 -19.85 -6.23
N THR A 181 3.94 -18.76 -6.53
CA THR A 181 2.50 -18.57 -6.25
C THR A 181 1.61 -18.91 -7.46
N GLY A 182 2.18 -19.46 -8.54
CA GLY A 182 1.46 -19.90 -9.74
C GLY A 182 1.17 -18.81 -10.77
N ALA A 183 1.53 -17.55 -10.51
CA ALA A 183 1.34 -16.45 -11.46
C ALA A 183 2.28 -16.58 -12.67
N VAL A 184 1.76 -16.32 -13.87
CA VAL A 184 2.53 -16.41 -15.12
C VAL A 184 2.78 -15.01 -15.69
N SER A 185 4.04 -14.68 -15.94
CA SER A 185 4.51 -13.46 -16.60
C SER A 185 5.24 -13.77 -17.90
N PHE A 186 5.30 -12.80 -18.81
CA PHE A 186 5.95 -12.96 -20.12
C PHE A 186 7.10 -11.97 -20.30
N GLU A 187 8.17 -12.45 -20.91
CA GLU A 187 9.33 -11.68 -21.39
C GLU A 187 9.43 -11.87 -22.91
N LEU A 188 9.62 -10.77 -23.64
CA LEU A 188 10.01 -10.86 -25.05
C LEU A 188 11.47 -11.28 -25.13
N MET A 189 11.77 -12.19 -26.04
CA MET A 189 13.13 -12.63 -26.34
C MET A 189 13.55 -12.05 -27.68
N ASP A 190 14.77 -11.55 -27.77
CA ASP A 190 15.36 -11.15 -29.04
C ASP A 190 15.41 -12.36 -29.97
N MET A 191 14.75 -12.26 -31.12
CA MET A 191 14.84 -13.28 -32.16
C MET A 191 16.11 -12.99 -32.96
N GLU A 192 17.17 -13.78 -32.77
CA GLU A 192 18.23 -13.84 -33.79
C GLU A 192 17.60 -14.35 -35.08
N ALA A 193 17.70 -13.54 -36.14
CA ALA A 193 17.19 -13.89 -37.45
C ALA A 193 17.86 -15.18 -37.93
N ALA A 194 17.12 -16.29 -37.95
CA ALA A 194 17.58 -17.51 -38.59
C ALA A 194 17.65 -17.23 -40.10
N ASP A 195 18.88 -17.07 -40.60
CA ASP A 195 19.20 -16.94 -42.01
C ASP A 195 18.48 -18.01 -42.84
N ALA A 196 17.92 -17.57 -43.96
CA ALA A 196 17.39 -18.42 -45.00
C ALA A 196 18.47 -19.39 -45.49
N GLN A 197 18.16 -20.69 -45.52
CA GLN A 197 18.85 -21.64 -46.39
C GLN A 197 17.91 -22.03 -47.53
N LEU A 198 18.35 -21.67 -48.73
CA LEU A 198 17.90 -22.14 -50.04
C LEU A 198 17.87 -23.68 -50.11
#